data_AF-A0A254TEY2-F1
#
_entry.id   AF-A0A254TEY2-F1
#
_cell.length_a   1.000
_cell.length_b   1.000
_cell.length_c   1.000
_cell.angle_alpha   90.00
_cell.angle_beta   90.00
_cell.angle_gamma   90.00
#
_symmetry.space_group_name_H-M   'P 1'
#
loop_
_entity.id
_entity.type
_entity.pdbx_description
1 polymer ?
#
loop_
_entity_poly.entity_id
_entity_poly.type
_entity_poly.pdbx_seq_one_letter_code
_entity_poly.pdbx_strand_id
1 'polypeptide(L)'
;MQSATQRLVILAGAAVLAACAPLTPELDKHFGESVRILNAQQTLNPQASSNTAQVQLDGRAAHEALGRYQKSFAAPTPQPNVFTIGVGSGSGGGGGK
;
A
#
# COMPACT_ATOMS: atom_id res chain seq x y z
N MET A 1 9.64 0.62 -48.64
CA MET A 1 8.70 1.13 -47.60
C MET A 1 7.75 0.05 -47.09
N GLN A 2 7.20 -0.82 -47.95
CA GLN A 2 6.32 -1.94 -47.58
C GLN A 2 6.92 -2.94 -46.55
N SER A 3 8.23 -3.20 -46.64
CA SER A 3 8.94 -4.13 -45.75
C SER A 3 9.17 -3.59 -44.34
N ALA A 4 9.22 -2.27 -44.17
CA ALA A 4 9.39 -1.63 -42.86
C ALA A 4 8.06 -1.56 -42.10
N THR A 5 6.97 -1.22 -42.81
CA THR A 5 5.61 -1.22 -42.23
C THR A 5 5.16 -2.63 -41.84
N GLN A 6 5.48 -3.65 -42.65
CA GLN A 6 5.17 -5.03 -42.32
C GLN A 6 5.90 -5.53 -41.06
N ARG A 7 7.19 -5.18 -40.89
CA ARG A 7 7.94 -5.50 -39.66
C ARG A 7 7.35 -4.81 -38.43
N LEU A 8 6.90 -3.57 -38.59
CA LEU A 8 6.33 -2.78 -37.50
C LEU A 8 4.96 -3.32 -37.05
N VAL A 9 4.13 -3.77 -38.00
CA VAL A 9 2.85 -4.44 -37.72
C VAL A 9 3.07 -5.79 -37.00
N ILE A 10 4.07 -6.57 -37.40
CA ILE A 10 4.40 -7.85 -36.75
C ILE A 10 4.87 -7.62 -35.31
N LEU A 11 5.73 -6.63 -35.08
CA LEU A 11 6.21 -6.27 -33.74
C LEU A 11 5.07 -5.76 -32.83
N ALA A 12 4.21 -4.89 -33.36
CA ALA A 12 3.04 -4.39 -32.64
C ALA A 12 2.06 -5.52 -32.28
N GLY A 13 1.81 -6.44 -33.21
CA GLY A 13 0.99 -7.62 -32.95
C GLY A 13 1.59 -8.52 -31.86
N ALA A 14 2.88 -8.84 -31.94
CA ALA A 14 3.55 -9.65 -30.93
C ALA A 14 3.52 -9.03 -29.52
N ALA A 15 3.65 -7.71 -29.40
CA ALA A 15 3.56 -7.00 -28.12
C ALA A 15 2.14 -7.06 -27.52
N VAL A 16 1.09 -6.93 -28.35
CA VAL A 16 -0.31 -7.03 -27.91
C VAL A 16 -0.65 -8.45 -27.46
N LEU A 17 -0.13 -9.48 -28.16
CA LEU A 17 -0.31 -10.88 -27.74
C LEU A 17 0.45 -11.21 -26.45
N ALA A 18 1.67 -10.68 -26.29
CA ALA A 18 2.46 -10.86 -25.07
C ALA A 18 1.81 -10.19 -23.84
N ALA A 19 1.05 -9.11 -24.04
CA ALA A 19 0.33 -8.41 -22.97
C ALA A 19 -0.84 -9.23 -22.36
N CYS A 20 -1.32 -10.26 -23.07
CA CYS A 20 -2.42 -11.12 -22.60
C CYS A 20 -1.90 -12.40 -21.91
N ALA A 21 -0.61 -12.73 -22.05
CA ALA A 21 0.05 -13.75 -21.25
C ALA A 21 0.42 -13.16 -19.88
N PRO A 22 0.44 -13.95 -18.79
CA PRO A 22 0.91 -13.46 -17.50
C PRO A 22 2.36 -12.98 -17.65
N LEU A 23 2.57 -11.66 -17.54
CA LEU A 23 3.88 -11.00 -17.67
C LEU A 23 4.83 -11.31 -16.51
N THR A 24 4.37 -12.03 -15.49
CA THR A 24 5.07 -12.22 -14.22
C THR A 24 5.47 -13.68 -13.91
N PRO A 25 5.84 -14.58 -14.84
CA PRO A 25 6.17 -15.96 -14.45
C PRO A 25 7.41 -16.02 -13.57
N GLU A 26 8.42 -15.19 -13.84
CA GLU A 26 9.64 -15.11 -13.02
C GLU A 26 9.43 -14.30 -11.75
N LEU A 27 8.64 -13.21 -11.83
CA LEU A 27 8.36 -12.38 -10.66
C LEU A 27 7.55 -13.15 -9.61
N ASP A 28 6.54 -13.92 -10.02
CA ASP A 28 5.68 -14.69 -9.12
C ASP A 28 6.45 -15.86 -8.46
N LYS A 29 7.35 -16.51 -9.22
CA LYS A 29 8.26 -17.55 -8.69
C LYS A 29 9.17 -17.02 -7.58
N HIS A 30 9.66 -15.79 -7.70
CA HIS A 30 10.63 -15.20 -6.77
C HIS A 30 10.01 -14.21 -5.76
N PHE A 31 8.70 -13.96 -5.82
CA PHE A 31 8.04 -13.00 -4.94
C PHE A 31 8.22 -13.33 -3.46
N GLY A 32 8.12 -14.62 -3.10
CA GLY A 32 8.35 -15.05 -1.71
C GLY A 32 9.78 -14.76 -1.23
N GLU A 33 10.77 -14.90 -2.11
CA GLU A 33 12.18 -14.62 -1.78
C GLU A 33 12.43 -13.12 -1.63
N SER A 34 11.92 -12.30 -2.55
CA SER A 34 12.06 -10.85 -2.47
C SER A 34 11.40 -10.27 -1.21
N VAL A 35 10.23 -10.80 -0.81
CA VAL A 35 9.57 -10.41 0.44
C VAL A 35 10.39 -10.83 1.66
N ARG A 36 10.99 -12.03 1.66
CA ARG A 36 11.86 -12.47 2.77
C ARG A 36 13.09 -11.59 2.92
N ILE A 37 13.75 -11.24 1.81
CA ILE A 37 14.89 -10.33 1.79
C ILE A 37 14.48 -8.95 2.32
N LEU A 38 13.37 -8.41 1.82
CA LEU A 38 12.87 -7.11 2.26
C LEU A 38 12.55 -7.12 3.76
N ASN A 39 11.89 -8.16 4.25
CA ASN A 39 11.58 -8.30 5.66
C ASN A 39 12.86 -8.38 6.51
N ALA A 40 13.87 -9.14 6.08
CA ALA A 40 15.16 -9.21 6.77
C ALA A 40 15.86 -7.83 6.81
N GLN A 41 15.77 -7.03 5.74
CA GLN A 41 16.31 -5.67 5.71
C GLN A 41 15.50 -4.68 6.56
N GLN A 42 14.20 -4.88 6.70
CA GLN A 42 13.30 -4.03 7.50
C GLN A 42 13.26 -4.44 8.98
N THR A 43 13.75 -5.63 9.31
CA THR A 43 13.77 -6.13 10.68
C THR A 43 14.86 -5.42 11.49
N LEU A 44 14.43 -4.49 12.35
CA LEU A 44 15.33 -3.71 13.20
C LEU A 44 16.13 -4.57 14.19
N ASN A 45 15.51 -5.60 14.76
CA ASN A 45 16.17 -6.49 15.71
C ASN A 45 15.75 -7.96 15.49
N PRO A 46 16.55 -8.74 14.73
CA PRO A 46 16.24 -10.14 14.44
C PRO A 46 16.38 -11.06 15.66
N GLN A 47 17.01 -10.63 16.75
CA GLN A 47 17.20 -11.41 17.99
C GLN A 47 16.28 -10.92 19.12
N ALA A 48 15.21 -10.19 18.79
CA ALA A 48 14.28 -9.65 19.79
C ALA A 48 13.62 -10.73 20.65
N SER A 49 13.36 -11.92 20.11
CA SER A 49 12.70 -13.02 20.85
C SER A 49 13.57 -13.62 21.96
N SER A 50 14.90 -13.62 21.80
CA SER A 50 15.84 -14.10 22.82
C SER A 50 16.26 -13.01 23.81
N ASN A 51 15.85 -11.76 23.57
CA ASN A 51 16.22 -10.65 24.43
C ASN A 51 15.32 -10.59 25.67
N THR A 52 15.87 -10.94 26.82
CA THR A 52 15.19 -10.86 28.13
C THR A 52 15.31 -9.48 28.79
N ALA A 53 16.02 -8.52 28.18
CA ALA A 53 16.16 -7.19 28.72
C ALA A 53 14.82 -6.46 28.73
N GLN A 54 14.59 -5.67 29.79
CA GLN A 54 13.38 -4.87 29.91
C GLN A 54 13.41 -3.75 28.87
N VAL A 55 12.32 -3.62 28.10
CA VAL A 55 12.15 -2.54 27.13
C VAL A 55 12.06 -1.21 27.88
N GLN A 56 12.98 -0.30 27.59
CA GLN A 56 12.96 1.06 28.14
C GLN A 56 12.04 1.93 27.28
N LEU A 57 11.11 2.66 27.92
CA LEU A 57 10.24 3.62 27.27
C LEU A 57 10.67 5.04 27.66
N ASP A 58 10.72 5.97 26.72
CA ASP A 58 10.95 7.39 27.02
C ASP A 58 9.83 7.91 27.93
N GLY A 59 10.19 8.57 29.03
CA GLY A 59 9.23 9.11 29.99
C GLY A 59 8.22 10.06 29.36
N ARG A 60 8.61 10.84 28.35
CA ARG A 60 7.67 11.71 27.63
C ARG A 60 6.66 10.89 26.81
N ALA A 61 7.15 9.89 26.08
CA ALA A 61 6.31 8.99 25.31
C ALA A 61 5.34 8.21 26.22
N ALA A 62 5.82 7.74 27.38
CA ALA A 62 5.01 7.07 28.38
C ALA A 62 3.88 7.98 28.91
N HIS A 63 4.20 9.23 29.23
CA HIS A 63 3.22 10.20 29.72
C HIS A 63 2.15 10.50 28.67
N GLU A 64 2.55 10.73 27.41
CA GLU A 64 1.60 10.99 26.33
C GLU A 64 0.72 9.77 26.02
N ALA A 65 1.30 8.55 26.04
CA ALA A 65 0.56 7.32 25.84
C ALA A 65 -0.50 7.10 26.94
N LEU A 66 -0.12 7.26 28.22
CA LEU A 66 -1.05 7.16 29.34
C LEU A 66 -2.13 8.25 29.28
N GLY A 67 -1.76 9.48 28.90
CA GLY A 67 -2.71 10.57 28.73
C GLY A 67 -3.72 10.30 27.61
N ARG A 68 -3.30 9.72 26.48
CA ARG A 68 -4.21 9.29 25.39
C ARG A 68 -5.12 8.15 25.83
N TYR A 69 -4.57 7.17 26.55
CA TYR A 69 -5.34 6.06 27.11
C TYR A 69 -6.43 6.55 28.06
N GLN A 70 -6.12 7.46 28.99
CA GLN A 70 -7.14 8.02 29.88
C GLN A 70 -8.20 8.82 29.10
N LYS A 71 -7.76 9.64 28.13
CA LYS A 71 -8.67 10.40 27.28
C LYS A 71 -9.58 9.52 26.43
N SER A 72 -9.17 8.33 25.99
CA SER A 72 -10.04 7.45 25.21
C SER A 72 -11.26 6.96 25.98
N PHE A 73 -11.21 6.92 27.32
CA PHE A 73 -12.38 6.62 28.16
C PHE A 73 -13.23 7.84 28.49
N ALA A 74 -12.67 9.04 28.37
CA ALA A 74 -13.38 10.30 28.59
C ALA A 74 -13.93 10.92 27.30
N ALA A 75 -13.41 10.51 26.14
CA ALA A 75 -13.81 11.02 24.84
C ALA A 75 -15.18 10.47 24.46
N PRO A 76 -16.18 11.33 24.16
CA PRO A 76 -17.42 10.90 23.54
C PRO A 76 -17.11 10.13 22.25
N THR A 77 -17.86 9.04 21.98
CA THR A 77 -17.71 8.29 20.72
C THR A 77 -17.75 9.27 19.55
N PRO A 78 -16.68 9.36 18.73
CA PRO A 78 -16.69 10.24 17.58
C PRO A 78 -17.90 9.92 16.73
N GLN A 79 -18.77 10.91 16.51
CA GLN A 79 -19.89 10.74 15.59
C GLN A 79 -19.28 10.39 14.24
N PRO A 80 -19.65 9.25 13.62
CA PRO A 80 -19.11 8.90 12.32
C PRO A 80 -19.50 10.03 11.36
N ASN A 81 -18.49 10.75 10.86
CA ASN A 81 -18.68 11.69 9.78
C ASN A 81 -18.95 10.85 8.52
N VAL A 82 -20.23 10.55 8.29
CA VAL A 82 -20.71 9.91 7.07
C VAL A 82 -20.57 10.93 5.94
N PHE A 83 -19.36 11.10 5.44
CA PHE A 83 -19.16 11.65 4.11
C PHE A 83 -19.52 10.53 3.12
N THR A 84 -20.81 10.40 2.80
CA THR A 84 -21.24 9.68 1.60
C THR A 84 -20.70 10.44 0.38
N ILE A 85 -19.50 10.08 -0.05
CA ILE A 85 -18.96 10.49 -1.35
C ILE A 85 -19.80 9.77 -2.39
N GLY A 86 -20.82 10.45 -2.90
CA GLY A 86 -21.62 9.99 -4.03
C GLY A 86 -20.78 9.99 -5.30
N VAL A 87 -20.15 8.87 -5.62
CA VAL A 87 -19.69 8.59 -6.99
C VAL A 87 -20.88 8.15 -7.84
N GLY A 88 -21.74 9.13 -8.15
CA GLY A 88 -22.75 9.03 -9.20
C GLY A 88 -22.25 9.81 -10.41
N SER A 89 -21.69 9.11 -11.38
CA SER A 89 -21.38 9.65 -12.70
C SER A 89 -22.63 10.26 -13.34
N GLY A 90 -22.64 11.58 -13.58
CA GLY A 90 -23.52 12.19 -14.59
C GLY A 90 -24.16 13.53 -14.22
N SER A 91 -23.60 14.59 -14.81
CA SER A 91 -24.29 15.80 -15.30
C SER A 91 -24.87 16.83 -14.31
N GLY A 92 -24.52 18.11 -14.57
CA GLY A 92 -25.41 19.25 -14.33
C GLY A 92 -24.92 20.25 -13.27
N GLY A 93 -24.46 21.42 -13.73
CA GLY A 93 -23.99 22.50 -12.87
C GLY A 93 -25.06 23.42 -12.27
N GLY A 94 -24.57 24.48 -11.62
CA GLY A 94 -25.32 25.55 -10.93
C GLY A 94 -25.07 25.50 -9.42
N GLY A 95 -24.70 26.54 -8.69
CA GLY A 95 -24.71 27.99 -8.92
C GLY A 95 -25.23 28.68 -7.66
N GLY A 96 -24.47 29.63 -7.09
CA GLY A 96 -24.86 30.52 -5.97
C GLY A 96 -24.86 29.84 -4.58
N LYS A 97 -24.42 30.47 -3.49
CA LYS A 97 -24.15 31.86 -3.11
C LYS A 97 -22.95 31.91 -2.17
#